data_AF-A0A923Z8E6-F1
#
_entry.id   AF-A0A923Z8E6-F1
#
_cell.length_a   1.000
_cell.length_b   1.000
_cell.length_c   1.000
_cell.angle_alpha   90.00
_cell.angle_beta   90.00
_cell.angle_gamma   90.00
#
_symmetry.space_group_name_H-M   'P 1'
#
loop_
_entity.id
_entity.type
_entity.pdbx_description
1 polymer ?
#
loop_
_entity_poly.entity_id
_entity_poly.type
_entity_poly.pdbx_seq_one_letter_code
_entity_poly.pdbx_strand_id
1 'polypeptide(L)'
;MQSKPVGWFEIYVQDMTRAKTFYEAVFSMQLEKLESPDSNIEMWSFPGPMDDSNGASGALVKMDGGPSDGNSVIIYFMCKDCAIEAGRVSSNGGKLTKEKFSLGKFGFAAL
;
A
#
# COMPACT_ATOMS: atom_id res chain seq x y z
N MET A 1 -3.24 20.16 10.92
CA MET A 1 -3.40 20.05 9.46
C MET A 1 -4.29 18.83 9.21
N GLN A 2 -5.34 18.96 8.41
CA GLN A 2 -6.21 17.83 8.09
C GLN A 2 -5.41 16.92 7.15
N SER A 3 -4.94 15.78 7.66
CA SER A 3 -4.24 14.80 6.82
C SER A 3 -5.20 14.33 5.74
N LYS A 4 -4.70 14.13 4.51
CA LYS A 4 -5.51 13.46 3.49
C LYS A 4 -5.83 12.06 4.02
N PRO A 5 -7.08 11.59 3.89
CA PRO A 5 -7.45 10.31 4.48
C PRO A 5 -6.65 9.18 3.84
N VAL A 6 -6.30 9.27 2.56
CA VAL A 6 -5.42 8.31 1.87
C VAL A 6 -3.97 8.77 1.96
N GLY A 7 -3.09 7.91 2.51
CA GLY A 7 -1.64 8.18 2.57
C GLY A 7 -0.80 7.20 1.75
N TRP A 8 -1.29 5.97 1.55
CA TRP A 8 -0.56 4.95 0.80
C TRP A 8 -1.50 4.10 -0.05
N PHE A 9 -1.03 3.66 -1.21
CA PHE A 9 -1.72 2.65 -2.01
C PHE A 9 -0.76 1.58 -2.52
N GLU A 10 -1.30 0.41 -2.80
CA GLU A 10 -0.60 -0.70 -3.43
C GLU A 10 -1.31 -1.07 -4.73
N ILE A 11 -0.55 -1.30 -5.79
CA ILE A 11 -1.03 -1.85 -7.06
C ILE A 11 -0.45 -3.25 -7.21
N TYR A 12 -1.30 -4.27 -7.17
CA TYR A 12 -0.90 -5.67 -7.29
C TYR A 12 -0.66 -6.06 -8.74
N VAL A 13 0.51 -6.65 -9.00
CA VAL A 13 0.97 -7.01 -10.35
C VAL A 13 1.54 -8.43 -10.38
N GLN A 14 1.30 -9.17 -11.46
CA GLN A 14 1.86 -10.52 -11.66
C GLN A 14 3.24 -10.49 -12.34
N ASP A 15 3.47 -9.48 -13.17
CA ASP A 15 4.70 -9.29 -13.91
C ASP A 15 5.29 -7.92 -13.53
N MET A 16 6.27 -7.94 -12.62
CA MET A 16 6.90 -6.73 -12.12
C MET A 16 7.69 -6.03 -13.22
N THR A 17 8.39 -6.77 -14.08
CA THR A 17 9.16 -6.20 -15.19
C THR A 17 8.24 -5.43 -16.14
N ARG A 18 7.14 -6.05 -16.59
CA ARG A 18 6.14 -5.40 -17.45
C ARG A 18 5.54 -4.17 -16.78
N ALA A 19 5.14 -4.29 -15.50
CA ALA A 19 4.50 -3.20 -14.78
C ALA A 19 5.44 -2.01 -14.59
N LYS A 20 6.69 -2.25 -14.14
CA LYS A 20 7.70 -1.19 -14.02
C LYS A 20 7.90 -0.44 -15.33
N THR A 21 8.15 -1.18 -16.43
CA THR A 21 8.33 -0.56 -17.75
C THR A 21 7.14 0.30 -18.14
N PHE A 22 5.91 -0.14 -17.87
CA PHE A 22 4.71 0.64 -18.14
C PHE A 22 4.64 1.92 -17.31
N TYR A 23 4.72 1.81 -15.97
CA TYR A 23 4.54 2.96 -15.08
C TYR A 23 5.69 3.98 -15.20
N GLU A 24 6.93 3.52 -15.31
CA GLU A 24 8.11 4.39 -15.50
C GLU A 24 8.00 5.16 -16.82
N ALA A 25 7.56 4.50 -17.90
CA ALA A 25 7.36 5.16 -19.20
C ALA A 25 6.19 6.16 -19.19
N VAL A 26 5.03 5.76 -18.66
CA VAL A 26 3.81 6.60 -18.64
C VAL A 26 4.04 7.88 -17.84
N PHE A 27 4.74 7.79 -16.71
CA PHE A 27 4.94 8.92 -15.83
C PHE A 27 6.32 9.56 -15.92
N SER A 28 7.18 9.07 -16.83
CA SER A 28 8.55 9.58 -17.05
C SER A 28 9.35 9.69 -15.74
N MET A 29 9.35 8.61 -14.97
CA MET A 29 10.00 8.51 -13.66
C MET A 29 10.68 7.15 -13.48
N GLN A 30 11.44 6.99 -12.40
CA GLN A 30 12.01 5.70 -11.99
C GLN A 30 11.39 5.25 -10.68
N LEU A 31 11.00 3.97 -10.60
CA LEU A 31 10.49 3.40 -9.36
C LEU A 31 11.64 3.00 -8.44
N GLU A 32 11.45 3.16 -7.13
CA GLU A 32 12.45 2.86 -6.13
C GLU A 32 12.17 1.51 -5.47
N LYS A 33 13.20 0.67 -5.33
CA LYS A 33 13.02 -0.64 -4.68
C LYS A 33 12.74 -0.45 -3.19
N LEU A 34 11.65 -1.03 -2.70
CA LEU A 34 11.35 -1.09 -1.28
C LEU A 34 11.72 -2.46 -0.71
N GLU A 35 12.48 -2.45 0.38
CA GLU A 35 12.77 -3.66 1.13
C GLU A 35 11.55 -4.08 1.96
N SER A 36 11.03 -5.26 1.67
CA SER A 36 10.01 -5.93 2.48
C SER A 36 10.68 -6.87 3.50
N PRO A 37 10.21 -6.92 4.75
CA PRO A 37 10.64 -7.94 5.71
C PRO A 37 10.15 -9.35 5.35
N ASP A 38 9.14 -9.46 4.48
CA ASP A 38 8.68 -10.73 3.90
C ASP A 38 9.33 -10.94 2.53
N SER A 39 10.13 -12.00 2.39
CA SER A 39 10.86 -12.35 1.18
C SER A 39 9.95 -12.76 0.01
N ASN A 40 8.68 -13.08 0.27
CA ASN A 40 7.71 -13.43 -0.76
C ASN A 40 7.03 -12.21 -1.40
N ILE A 41 7.38 -11.01 -0.95
CA ILE A 41 6.80 -9.75 -1.43
C ILE A 41 7.89 -8.92 -2.11
N GLU A 42 7.69 -8.62 -3.39
CA GLU A 42 8.50 -7.65 -4.13
C GLU A 42 7.73 -6.33 -4.25
N MET A 43 8.37 -5.21 -3.85
CA MET A 43 7.75 -3.88 -3.85
C MET A 43 8.63 -2.84 -4.53
N TRP A 44 8.00 -1.98 -5.33
CA TRP A 44 8.65 -0.83 -6.00
C TRP A 44 7.77 0.42 -5.85
N SER A 45 8.26 1.44 -5.14
CA SER A 45 7.51 2.66 -4.86
C SER A 45 7.61 3.70 -5.95
N PHE A 46 6.53 4.47 -6.10
CA PHE A 46 6.57 5.74 -6.78
C PHE A 46 7.46 6.72 -5.98
N PRO A 47 8.38 7.44 -6.64
CA PRO A 47 9.30 8.34 -5.98
C PRO A 47 8.56 9.50 -5.30
N GLY A 48 9.01 9.87 -4.12
CA GLY A 48 8.42 10.93 -3.33
C GLY A 48 8.57 10.70 -1.83
N PRO A 49 8.32 11.73 -1.00
CA PRO A 49 8.38 11.57 0.44
C PRO A 49 7.30 10.59 0.91
N MET A 50 7.68 9.65 1.78
CA MET A 50 6.77 8.69 2.41
C MET A 50 6.15 9.26 3.70
N ASP A 51 6.08 10.57 3.83
CA ASP A 51 5.54 11.28 4.97
C ASP A 51 4.20 11.96 4.64
N ASP A 52 3.55 12.52 5.66
CA ASP A 52 2.24 13.17 5.52
C ASP A 52 2.30 14.52 4.76
N SER A 53 3.48 14.94 4.28
CA SER A 53 3.68 16.29 3.73
C SER A 53 3.18 16.45 2.30
N ASN A 54 3.08 15.36 1.52
CA ASN A 54 2.93 15.49 0.06
C ASN A 54 1.97 14.48 -0.59
N GLY A 55 0.71 14.48 -0.16
CA GLY A 55 -0.32 13.67 -0.80
C GLY A 55 -0.19 12.17 -0.50
N ALA A 56 -0.79 11.32 -1.34
CA ALA A 56 -0.64 9.88 -1.22
C ALA A 56 0.48 9.42 -2.17
N SER A 57 1.36 8.54 -1.69
CA SER A 57 2.27 7.76 -2.53
C SER A 57 1.84 6.29 -2.54
N GLY A 58 2.59 5.42 -3.22
CA GLY A 58 2.28 4.00 -3.27
C GLY A 58 3.37 3.15 -3.89
N ALA A 59 3.08 1.87 -4.08
CA ALA A 59 3.99 0.93 -4.71
C ALA A 59 3.29 -0.06 -5.64
N LEU A 60 4.05 -0.56 -6.61
CA LEU A 60 3.75 -1.83 -7.27
C LEU A 60 4.14 -2.95 -6.32
N VAL A 61 3.25 -3.93 -6.17
CA VAL A 61 3.43 -5.07 -5.26
C VAL A 61 3.23 -6.37 -6.02
N LYS A 62 4.18 -7.29 -5.91
CA LYS A 62 4.03 -8.67 -6.39
C LYS A 62 4.19 -9.61 -5.20
N MET A 63 3.20 -10.47 -5.01
CA MET A 63 3.21 -11.55 -4.01
C MET A 63 2.50 -12.77 -4.57
N ASP A 64 2.92 -13.96 -4.16
CA ASP A 64 2.27 -15.20 -4.54
C ASP A 64 0.83 -15.25 -4.01
N GLY A 65 -0.12 -15.55 -4.90
CA GLY A 65 -1.55 -15.57 -4.57
C GLY A 65 -2.18 -14.18 -4.39
N GLY A 66 -1.47 -13.09 -4.68
CA GLY A 66 -2.03 -11.73 -4.64
C GLY A 66 -3.07 -11.49 -5.76
N PRO A 67 -4.16 -10.76 -5.47
CA PRO A 67 -5.20 -10.47 -6.46
C PRO A 67 -4.69 -9.49 -7.52
N SER A 68 -4.60 -9.92 -8.78
CA SER A 68 -4.27 -9.01 -9.90
C SER A 68 -5.44 -8.74 -10.84
N ASP A 69 -6.54 -9.46 -10.68
CA ASP A 69 -7.80 -9.28 -11.37
C ASP A 69 -8.88 -8.75 -10.41
N GLY A 70 -9.90 -8.09 -10.95
CA GLY A 70 -11.13 -7.75 -10.22
C GLY A 70 -11.04 -6.65 -9.13
N ASN A 71 -9.89 -6.39 -8.52
CA ASN A 71 -9.55 -5.25 -7.66
C ASN A 71 -8.06 -5.30 -7.30
N SER A 72 -7.22 -4.79 -8.20
CA SER A 72 -5.75 -4.87 -8.09
C SER A 72 -5.15 -3.75 -7.22
N VAL A 73 -5.95 -3.06 -6.41
CA VAL A 73 -5.51 -1.91 -5.62
C VAL A 73 -5.96 -2.00 -4.17
N ILE A 74 -5.03 -1.85 -3.24
CA ILE A 74 -5.32 -1.63 -1.82
C ILE A 74 -5.01 -0.17 -1.48
N ILE A 75 -5.92 0.48 -0.75
CA ILE A 75 -5.76 1.87 -0.29
C ILE A 75 -5.65 1.87 1.24
N TYR A 76 -4.60 2.48 1.75
CA TYR A 76 -4.34 2.65 3.17
C TYR A 76 -4.70 4.05 3.61
N PHE A 77 -5.59 4.09 4.60
CA PHE A 77 -6.04 5.33 5.20
C PHE A 77 -5.20 5.69 6.42
N MET A 78 -4.79 6.95 6.51
CA MET A 78 -3.97 7.46 7.62
C MET A 78 -4.80 7.71 8.85
N CYS A 79 -4.32 7.21 9.99
CA CYS A 79 -4.92 7.40 11.30
C CYS A 79 -3.83 7.35 12.37
N LYS A 80 -4.15 7.85 13.57
CA LYS A 80 -3.20 7.86 14.68
C LYS A 80 -2.93 6.45 15.22
N ASP A 81 -3.95 5.59 15.24
CA ASP A 81 -3.82 4.20 15.64
C ASP A 81 -4.90 3.35 14.97
N CYS A 82 -4.51 2.62 13.92
CA CYS A 82 -5.42 1.79 13.12
C CYS A 82 -6.20 0.73 13.91
N ALA A 83 -5.79 0.37 15.14
CA ALA A 83 -6.60 -0.48 16.01
C ALA A 83 -7.93 0.17 16.41
N ILE A 84 -7.97 1.50 16.60
CA ILE A 84 -9.18 2.22 17.01
C ILE A 84 -10.19 2.29 15.86
N GLU A 85 -9.73 2.57 14.66
CA GLU A 85 -10.56 2.51 13.44
C GLU A 85 -11.00 1.07 13.13
N ALA A 86 -10.10 0.09 13.22
CA ALA A 86 -10.42 -1.32 13.00
C ALA A 86 -11.51 -1.82 13.96
N GLY A 87 -11.48 -1.41 15.23
CA GLY A 87 -12.50 -1.75 16.22
C GLY A 87 -13.92 -1.24 15.89
N ARG A 88 -14.04 -0.26 14.99
CA ARG A 88 -15.33 0.28 14.53
C ARG A 88 -15.86 -0.41 13.26
N VAL A 89 -15.06 -1.24 12.58
CA VAL A 89 -15.41 -1.81 11.27
C VAL A 89 -16.67 -2.68 11.34
N SER A 90 -16.68 -3.70 12.22
CA SER A 90 -17.78 -4.67 12.29
C SER A 90 -19.11 -4.07 12.74
N SER A 91 -19.07 -3.12 13.68
CA SER A 91 -20.29 -2.44 14.16
C SER A 91 -20.90 -1.50 13.11
N ASN A 92 -20.16 -1.19 12.04
CA ASN A 92 -20.61 -0.37 10.91
C ASN A 92 -20.77 -1.19 9.62
N GLY A 93 -20.93 -2.52 9.72
CA GLY A 93 -21.25 -3.39 8.58
C GLY A 93 -20.06 -3.73 7.67
N GLY A 94 -18.85 -3.35 8.04
CA GLY A 94 -17.63 -3.77 7.35
C GLY A 94 -17.14 -5.14 7.82
N LYS A 95 -16.13 -5.67 7.11
CA LYS A 95 -15.42 -6.90 7.48
C LYS A 95 -13.93 -6.61 7.58
N LEU A 96 -13.35 -6.84 8.76
CA LEU A 96 -11.90 -6.83 8.93
C LEU A 96 -11.33 -8.10 8.29
N THR A 97 -10.46 -7.92 7.30
CA THR A 97 -9.75 -9.01 6.64
C THR A 97 -8.48 -9.40 7.40
N LYS A 98 -7.85 -8.45 8.10
CA LYS A 98 -6.67 -8.67 8.94
C LYS A 98 -6.59 -7.65 10.09
N GLU A 99 -6.44 -8.15 11.31
CA GLU A 99 -6.17 -7.31 12.49
C GLU A 99 -4.86 -6.54 12.36
N LYS A 100 -4.65 -5.54 13.25
CA LYS A 100 -3.45 -4.71 13.27
C LYS A 100 -2.18 -5.55 13.25
N PHE A 101 -1.34 -5.33 12.24
CA PHE A 101 -0.07 -6.02 12.06
C PHE A 101 1.07 -5.03 11.78
N SER A 102 2.30 -5.46 12.07
CA SER A 102 3.50 -4.65 11.85
C SER A 102 3.93 -4.67 10.39
N LEU A 103 4.30 -3.49 9.88
CA LEU A 103 4.97 -3.29 8.59
C LEU A 103 6.48 -3.08 8.78
N GLY A 104 7.04 -3.47 9.93
CA GLY A 104 8.42 -3.22 10.28
C GLY A 104 8.68 -1.73 10.55
N LYS A 105 9.72 -1.17 9.93
CA LYS A 105 10.10 0.24 10.11
C LYS A 105 9.07 1.24 9.58
N PHE A 106 8.09 0.77 8.81
CA PHE A 106 7.06 1.59 8.16
C PHE A 106 5.77 1.74 8.98
N GLY A 107 5.70 1.17 10.19
CA GLY A 107 4.57 1.35 11.11
C GLY A 107 3.63 0.14 11.15
N PHE A 108 2.32 0.40 11.18
CA PHE A 108 1.29 -0.62 11.37
C PHE A 108 0.10 -0.39 10.44
N ALA A 109 -0.55 -1.48 10.02
CA ALA A 109 -1.79 -1.45 9.24
C ALA A 109 -2.81 -2.46 9.76
N ALA A 110 -4.07 -2.26 9.41
CA ALA A 110 -5.17 -3.22 9.56
C ALA A 110 -5.98 -3.20 8.25
N LEU A 111 -6.59 -4.33 7.88
CA LEU A 111 -7.30 -4.53 6.62
C LEU A 111 -8.66 -5.16 6.84
#